data_AF-A0A1F3L209-F1
#
_entry.id   AF-A0A1F3L209-F1
#
_cell.length_a   1.000
_cell.length_b   1.000
_cell.length_c   1.000
_cell.angle_alpha   90.00
_cell.angle_beta   90.00
_cell.angle_gamma   90.00
#
_symmetry.space_group_name_H-M   'P 1'
#
loop_
_entity.id
_entity.type
_entity.pdbx_description
1 polymer ?
#
loop_
_entity_poly.entity_id
_entity_poly.type
_entity_poly.pdbx_seq_one_letter_code
_entity_poly.pdbx_strand_id
1 'polypeptide(L)' 'MNKLMKVPLWLPYSGMIIGFVFLIIVASMPNTALLIAGLILLHVSAWIVGAKFILCGFGFFSSVLSSK' A
#
# COMPACT_ATOMS: atom_id res chain seq x y z
N MET A 1 12.35 9.72 4.81
CA MET A 1 12.70 8.65 3.84
C MET A 1 12.96 7.30 4.51
N ASN A 2 13.84 7.19 5.51
CA ASN A 2 14.19 5.88 6.11
C ASN A 2 13.03 5.15 6.83
N LYS A 3 12.08 5.87 7.43
CA LYS A 3 10.94 5.24 8.14
C LYS A 3 9.99 4.49 7.20
N LEU A 4 9.74 5.00 5.99
CA LEU A 4 8.85 4.37 5.02
C LEU A 4 9.48 3.12 4.39
N MET A 5 10.80 3.14 4.18
CA MET A 5 11.56 1.99 3.67
C MET A 5 11.66 0.86 4.70
N LYS A 6 11.63 1.19 6.00
CA LYS A 6 11.60 0.21 7.10
C LYS A 6 10.28 -0.54 7.23
N VAL A 7 9.18 -0.02 6.67
CA VAL A 7 7.91 -0.75 6.67
C VAL A 7 8.07 -1.96 5.74
N PRO A 8 7.92 -3.20 6.23
CA PRO A 8 8.13 -4.37 5.40
C PRO A 8 7.04 -4.47 4.32
N LEU A 9 7.40 -4.91 3.12
CA LEU A 9 6.50 -4.92 1.96
C LEU A 9 5.27 -5.82 2.16
N TRP A 10 5.38 -6.87 2.98
CA TRP A 10 4.24 -7.74 3.28
C TRP A 10 3.10 -7.00 4.00
N LEU A 11 3.39 -5.92 4.74
CA LEU A 11 2.40 -5.17 5.51
C LEU A 11 1.34 -4.52 4.61
N PRO A 12 1.69 -3.65 3.63
CA PRO A 12 0.70 -3.09 2.72
C PRO A 12 0.02 -4.16 1.83
N TYR A 13 0.72 -5.23 1.43
CA TYR A 13 0.08 -6.31 0.68
C TYR A 13 -0.99 -7.05 1.51
N SER A 14 -0.70 -7.32 2.78
CA SER A 14 -1.68 -7.92 3.69
C SER A 14 -2.89 -7.00 3.91
N GLY A 15 -2.65 -5.69 4.03
CA GLY A 15 -3.71 -4.68 4.11
C GLY A 15 -4.58 -4.62 2.85
N MET A 16 -3.99 -4.78 1.66
CA MET A 16 -4.78 -4.89 0.43
C MET A 16 -5.66 -6.13 0.41
N ILE A 17 -5.11 -7.30 0.77
CA ILE A 17 -5.86 -8.56 0.80
C ILE A 17 -7.04 -8.44 1.77
N ILE A 18 -6.80 -7.98 2.99
CA ILE A 18 -7.85 -7.79 4.01
C ILE A 18 -8.90 -6.80 3.53
N GLY A 19 -8.50 -5.69 2.91
CA GLY A 19 -9.43 -4.70 2.40
C GLY A 19 -10.33 -5.24 1.28
N PHE A 20 -9.79 -6.06 0.36
CA PHE A 20 -10.59 -6.78 -0.63
C PHE A 20 -11.55 -7.78 0.00
N VAL A 21 -11.11 -8.52 1.02
CA VAL A 21 -11.98 -9.43 1.78
C VAL A 21 -13.15 -8.69 2.40
N PHE A 22 -12.93 -7.51 2.99
CA PHE A 22 -14.03 -6.69 3.51
C PHE A 22 -15.01 -6.23 2.43
N LEU A 23 -14.54 -5.88 1.22
CA LEU A 23 -15.44 -5.55 0.12
C LEU A 23 -16.32 -6.74 -0.30
N ILE A 24 -15.76 -7.95 -0.33
CA ILE A 24 -16.51 -9.18 -0.65
C ILE A 24 -17.57 -9.46 0.42
N ILE A 25 -17.21 -9.29 1.70
CA ILE A 25 -18.16 -9.45 2.81
C ILE A 25 -19.28 -8.43 2.71
N VAL A 26 -18.96 -7.16 2.45
CA VAL A 26 -19.95 -6.09 2.28
C VAL A 26 -20.89 -6.36 1.11
N ALA A 27 -20.40 -6.95 0.02
CA ALA A 27 -21.23 -7.33 -1.11
C ALA A 27 -22.29 -8.39 -0.74
N SER A 28 -22.01 -9.23 0.25
CA SER A 28 -22.93 -10.26 0.75
C SER A 28 -23.84 -9.75 1.87
N MET A 29 -23.32 -8.85 2.71
CA MET A 29 -24.01 -8.25 3.85
C MET A 29 -23.72 -6.76 3.89
N PRO A 30 -24.62 -5.91 3.33
CA PRO A 30 -24.38 -4.48 3.22
C PRO A 30 -24.14 -3.84 4.59
N ASN A 31 -22.91 -3.38 4.81
CA ASN A 31 -22.54 -2.67 6.04
C ASN A 31 -21.56 -1.53 5.71
N THR A 32 -22.03 -0.29 5.92
CA THR A 32 -21.31 0.94 5.58
C THR A 32 -20.00 1.08 6.36
N ALA A 33 -19.94 0.63 7.62
CA ALA A 33 -18.73 0.72 8.43
C ALA A 33 -17.62 -0.20 7.89
N LEU A 34 -17.97 -1.43 7.53
CA LEU A 34 -17.06 -2.38 6.89
C LEU A 34 -16.58 -1.90 5.51
N LEU A 35 -17.47 -1.26 4.74
CA LEU A 35 -17.13 -0.68 3.45
C LEU A 35 -16.09 0.43 3.59
N ILE A 36 -16.32 1.37 4.53
CA ILE A 36 -15.39 2.47 4.80
C ILE A 36 -14.04 1.92 5.29
N ALA A 37 -14.06 0.96 6.22
CA ALA A 37 -12.84 0.33 6.73
C ALA A 37 -12.04 -0.33 5.60
N GLY A 38 -12.70 -1.12 4.74
CA GLY A 38 -12.06 -1.79 3.59
C GLY A 38 -11.46 -0.79 2.59
N LEU A 39 -12.19 0.28 2.27
CA LEU A 39 -11.71 1.33 1.36
C LEU A 39 -10.51 2.08 1.92
N ILE A 40 -10.53 2.47 3.21
CA ILE A 40 -9.40 3.13 3.86
C ILE A 40 -8.18 2.21 3.86
N LEU A 41 -8.37 0.93 4.20
CA LEU A 41 -7.29 -0.06 4.24
C LEU A 41 -6.63 -0.22 2.87
N LEU A 42 -7.44 -0.34 1.81
CA LEU A 42 -6.97 -0.43 0.43
C LEU A 42 -6.24 0.84 -0.01
N HIS A 43 -6.82 2.00 0.28
CA HIS A 43 -6.28 3.29 -0.16
C HIS A 43 -4.92 3.56 0.49
N VAL A 44 -4.82 3.41 1.81
CA VAL A 44 -3.56 3.62 2.55
C VAL A 44 -2.50 2.62 2.09
N SER A 45 -2.87 1.35 1.92
CA SER A 45 -1.94 0.31 1.47
C SER A 45 -1.41 0.60 0.05
N ALA A 46 -2.27 1.04 -0.86
CA ALA A 46 -1.89 1.43 -2.23
C ALA A 46 -0.93 2.62 -2.24
N TRP A 47 -1.21 3.64 -1.44
CA TRP A 47 -0.33 4.80 -1.31
C TRP A 47 1.05 4.44 -0.75
N ILE A 48 1.12 3.55 0.23
CA ILE A 48 2.41 3.09 0.77
C ILE A 48 3.22 2.38 -0.31
N VAL A 49 2.60 1.49 -1.09
CA VAL A 49 3.27 0.78 -2.20
C VAL A 49 3.74 1.77 -3.28
N GLY A 50 2.86 2.69 -3.71
CA GLY A 50 3.19 3.70 -4.71
C GLY A 50 4.32 4.62 -4.25
N ALA A 51 4.29 5.09 -3.00
CA ALA A 51 5.36 5.90 -2.44
C ALA A 51 6.70 5.14 -2.38
N LYS A 52 6.68 3.85 -2.02
CA LYS A 52 7.90 3.02 -2.04
C LYS A 52 8.41 2.79 -3.46
N PHE A 53 7.54 2.60 -4.44
CA PHE A 53 7.92 2.49 -5.84
C PHE A 53 8.64 3.74 -6.34
N ILE A 54 8.08 4.92 -6.07
CA ILE A 54 8.69 6.21 -6.43
C ILE A 54 10.06 6.37 -5.76
N LEU A 55 10.16 6.09 -4.45
CA LEU A 55 11.42 6.19 -3.71
C LEU A 55 12.50 5.22 -4.23
N CYS A 56 12.13 3.97 -4.55
CA CYS A 56 13.04 3.02 -5.17
C CYS A 56 13.50 3.49 -6.56
N GLY A 57 12.58 4.05 -7.36
CA GLY A 57 12.90 4.63 -8.66
C GLY A 57 13.94 5.75 -8.54
N PHE A 58 13.70 6.74 -7.68
CA PHE A 58 14.66 7.81 -7.41
C PHE A 58 16.01 7.28 -6.91
N GLY A 59 16.00 6.29 -6.02
CA GLY A 59 17.23 5.65 -5.54
C GLY A 59 18.02 4.96 -6.65
N PHE A 60 17.34 4.25 -7.56
CA PHE A 60 17.95 3.61 -8.71
C PHE A 60 18.53 4.63 -9.70
N PHE A 61 17.77 5.66 -10.07
CA PHE A 61 18.27 6.70 -10.96
C PHE A 61 19.46 7.45 -10.34
N SER A 62 19.41 7.73 -9.03
CA SER A 62 20.52 8.35 -8.33
C SER A 62 21.78 7.47 -8.30
N SER A 63 21.65 6.15 -8.12
CA SER A 63 22.82 5.26 -8.11
C SER A 63 23.45 5.13 -9.50
N VAL A 64 22.62 5.08 -10.55
CA VAL A 64 23.08 5.04 -11.95
C VAL A 64 23.78 6.35 -12.34
N LEU A 65 23.22 7.50 -11.96
CA LEU A 65 23.80 8.81 -12.28
C LEU A 65 25.06 9.14 -11.46
N SER A 66 25.13 8.67 -10.21
CA SER A 66 26.30 8.88 -9.33
C SER A 66 27.48 7.95 -9.62
N SER A 67 27.31 6.94 -10.48
CA SER A 67 28.36 6.00 -10.88
C SER A 67 29.25 6.53 -12.02
N LYS A 68 29.13 7.81 -12.37
CA LYS A 68 30.05 8.55 -13.26
C LYS A 68 30.79 9.60 -12.45
#